data_AF-A0A319E4Q3-F1
#
_entry.id   AF-A0A319E4Q3-F1
#
_cell.length_a   1.000
_cell.length_b   1.000
_cell.length_c   1.000
_cell.angle_alpha   90.00
_cell.angle_beta   90.00
_cell.angle_gamma   90.00
#
_symmetry.space_group_name_H-M   'P 1'
#
loop_
_entity.id
_entity.type
_entity.pdbx_description
1 polymer ?
#
loop_
_entity_poly.entity_id
_entity_poly.type
_entity_poly.pdbx_seq_one_letter_code
_entity_poly.pdbx_strand_id
1 'polypeptide(L)'
;MSSCPDEVKDLKVSPVGEPSEDIGVANSSDLKPGEEAYEVFKRGDGQVDFRTVSWIRASAIFLKMLFATGILSIPSVMYDLGAFPGAVNLVGWCALNAYGAIVLGNFRTLYPQCHSVADMAQLTGGAIFRELVGFMFIATYVITAASGIIGVSAAFNALSLHATCTVWFSLISTVIIAACASVRKFSHIGWLTWVGFFSILTAVLIVVIGVTTRDRPAIAPQTGPYTLGYRAIGHPTFAAGITASATIFVSSAATSAFLPVISEMRKPKDYPKAVYLCLSFVTASYLAFSLVIYRWCGQWIASPALGSAGTTLKRVAYGIALPGLIVSGSLYIHVAAKYLFVRILRHSKHLQANTPIHWGTWLGCTVGMAAIAFILACAIPIFTYVLALVGSLCFAPLAISFPGWLWIYSHGHYWGAEVGWTRRLVYGLHVLMIGLGVFMMVGGTYGVIVQIMQAYSSGEVDGVFSCADNSGSV
;
A
#
# COMPACT_ATOMS: atom_id res chain seq x y z
N MET A 1 -59.61 53.43 38.06
CA MET A 1 -59.64 52.58 36.85
C MET A 1 -58.43 53.00 36.02
N SER A 2 -57.30 52.31 36.19
CA SER A 2 -56.85 51.13 35.42
C SER A 2 -55.68 51.55 34.52
N SER A 3 -54.49 51.25 34.99
CA SER A 3 -53.21 51.27 34.29
C SER A 3 -53.00 49.93 33.56
N CYS A 4 -52.62 49.95 32.27
CA CYS A 4 -51.48 49.21 31.72
C CYS A 4 -51.37 49.36 30.18
N PRO A 5 -50.16 49.17 29.60
CA PRO A 5 -49.81 49.27 28.18
C PRO A 5 -49.72 47.89 27.49
N ASP A 6 -49.72 47.81 26.14
CA ASP A 6 -49.29 46.63 25.36
C ASP A 6 -48.73 47.11 24.00
N GLU A 7 -47.43 47.03 23.72
CA GLU A 7 -46.62 45.85 23.35
C GLU A 7 -46.79 45.47 21.85
N VAL A 8 -45.97 46.09 21.00
CA VAL A 8 -45.73 45.60 19.63
C VAL A 8 -44.65 44.51 19.73
N LYS A 9 -45.04 43.27 19.44
CA LYS A 9 -44.15 42.10 19.42
C LYS A 9 -43.17 42.18 18.25
N ASP A 10 -41.93 42.52 18.55
CA ASP A 10 -40.79 42.24 17.69
C ASP A 10 -40.57 40.71 17.61
N LEU A 11 -40.74 40.15 16.41
CA LEU A 11 -40.30 38.80 16.08
C LEU A 11 -38.76 38.76 16.10
N LYS A 12 -38.19 38.38 17.26
CA LYS A 12 -36.79 37.97 17.37
C LYS A 12 -36.59 36.67 16.59
N VAL A 13 -35.99 36.76 15.42
CA VAL A 13 -35.31 35.63 14.78
C VAL A 13 -34.08 35.31 15.62
N SER A 14 -34.10 34.16 16.30
CA SER A 14 -32.94 33.64 17.01
C SER A 14 -31.75 33.52 16.04
N PRO A 15 -30.54 33.96 16.40
CA PRO A 15 -29.35 33.65 15.63
C PRO A 15 -29.17 32.14 15.59
N VAL A 16 -28.84 31.61 14.41
CA VAL A 16 -28.38 30.22 14.24
C VAL A 16 -27.22 30.01 15.22
N GLY A 17 -27.37 29.01 16.09
CA GLY A 17 -26.41 28.70 17.15
C GLY A 17 -24.99 28.51 16.59
N GLU A 18 -24.03 28.99 17.36
CA GLU A 18 -22.60 28.87 17.10
C GLU A 18 -22.22 27.41 16.78
N PRO A 19 -21.32 27.16 15.80
CA PRO A 19 -20.73 25.85 15.63
C PRO A 19 -19.93 25.51 16.89
N SER A 20 -20.13 24.30 17.43
CA SER A 20 -19.37 23.79 18.57
C SER A 20 -17.86 23.98 18.38
N GLU A 21 -17.18 24.51 19.40
CA GLU A 21 -15.74 24.83 19.50
C GLU A 21 -14.74 23.67 19.29
N ASP A 22 -15.13 22.52 18.73
CA ASP A 22 -14.28 21.33 18.64
C ASP A 22 -13.60 21.10 17.27
N ILE A 23 -13.74 22.02 16.31
CA ILE A 23 -13.08 21.92 15.00
C ILE A 23 -12.33 23.21 14.68
N GLY A 24 -11.15 23.35 15.28
CA GLY A 24 -10.21 24.40 14.92
C GLY A 24 -9.70 24.20 13.49
N VAL A 25 -10.12 25.05 12.56
CA VAL A 25 -9.41 25.26 11.29
C VAL A 25 -8.17 26.08 11.65
N ALA A 26 -7.00 25.44 11.70
CA ALA A 26 -5.76 26.17 11.94
C ALA A 26 -5.48 27.07 10.73
N ASN A 27 -5.62 28.39 10.90
CA ASN A 27 -5.08 29.35 9.94
C ASN A 27 -3.58 29.10 9.81
N SER A 28 -3.10 28.93 8.57
CA SER A 28 -1.68 28.65 8.31
C SER A 28 -0.73 29.75 8.79
N SER A 29 -1.24 30.96 9.04
CA SER A 29 -0.53 32.10 9.64
C SER A 29 -0.39 32.01 11.16
N ASP A 30 -1.25 31.24 11.84
CA ASP A 30 -1.36 31.23 13.30
C ASP A 30 -0.60 30.06 13.94
N LEU A 31 -0.13 29.10 13.14
CA LEU A 31 0.75 28.02 13.58
C LEU A 31 2.15 28.57 13.90
N LYS A 32 2.33 29.04 15.13
CA LYS A 32 3.66 29.38 15.67
C LYS A 32 4.58 28.15 15.61
N PRO A 33 5.88 28.33 15.33
CA PRO A 33 6.84 27.23 15.34
C PRO A 33 6.95 26.63 16.75
N GLY A 34 6.26 25.52 17.01
CA GLY A 34 6.40 24.80 18.29
C GLY A 34 5.11 24.26 18.94
N GLU A 35 3.93 24.32 18.31
CA GLU A 35 2.73 23.75 18.94
C GLU A 35 2.74 22.21 18.89
N GLU A 36 3.33 21.61 19.93
CA GLU A 36 3.31 20.17 20.22
C GLU A 36 1.94 19.66 20.73
N ALA A 37 0.96 20.55 20.89
CA ALA A 37 -0.32 20.25 21.53
C ALA A 37 -1.09 19.12 20.83
N TYR A 38 -0.98 19.04 19.50
CA TYR A 38 -1.74 18.13 18.66
C TYR A 38 -0.94 16.90 18.17
N GLU A 39 0.34 16.74 18.54
CA GLU A 39 1.11 15.55 18.13
C GLU A 39 0.88 14.37 19.10
N VAL A 40 0.73 13.15 18.57
CA VAL A 40 0.54 11.91 19.38
C VAL A 40 1.67 11.71 20.38
N PHE A 41 2.88 12.09 19.99
CA PHE A 41 4.09 11.95 20.78
C PHE A 41 4.58 13.34 21.18
N LYS A 42 4.30 13.72 22.43
CA LYS A 42 4.78 14.97 23.03
C LYS A 42 6.21 14.83 23.52
N ARG A 43 7.02 15.89 23.45
CA ARG A 43 8.34 15.91 24.07
C ARG A 43 8.20 16.44 25.51
N GLY A 44 8.89 15.81 26.45
CA GLY A 44 8.86 16.24 27.86
C GLY A 44 9.91 15.51 28.69
N ASP A 45 10.38 16.17 29.74
CA ASP A 45 11.37 15.60 30.65
C ASP A 45 10.85 14.31 31.29
N GLY A 46 11.63 13.23 31.18
CA GLY A 46 11.27 11.90 31.68
C GLY A 46 10.40 11.05 30.73
N GLN A 47 10.00 11.56 29.56
CA GLN A 47 9.27 10.77 28.54
C GLN A 47 10.20 10.28 27.42
N VAL A 48 9.94 9.07 26.91
CA VAL A 48 10.69 8.51 25.78
C VAL A 48 10.39 9.33 24.51
N ASP A 49 11.41 9.94 23.89
CA ASP A 49 11.22 10.67 22.63
C ASP A 49 10.97 9.68 21.49
N PHE A 50 9.74 9.69 20.97
CA PHE A 50 9.35 8.89 19.81
C PHE A 50 9.58 9.62 18.47
N ARG A 51 9.81 10.95 18.48
CA ARG A 51 10.00 11.76 17.26
C ARG A 51 11.45 11.82 16.83
N THR A 52 11.99 10.65 16.50
CA THR A 52 13.44 10.47 16.26
C THR A 52 13.80 10.33 14.77
N VAL A 53 12.82 10.25 13.87
CA VAL A 53 13.02 9.94 12.45
C VAL A 53 13.40 11.19 11.65
N SER A 54 14.51 11.15 10.90
CA SER A 54 14.88 12.19 9.93
C SER A 54 14.18 11.95 8.59
N TRP A 55 14.09 12.96 7.72
CA TRP A 55 13.44 12.81 6.41
C TRP A 55 14.12 11.74 5.52
N ILE A 56 15.45 11.57 5.62
CA ILE A 56 16.18 10.51 4.91
C ILE A 56 15.77 9.13 5.44
N ARG A 57 15.68 8.97 6.77
CA ARG A 57 15.21 7.72 7.39
C ARG A 57 13.75 7.44 7.04
N ALA A 58 12.89 8.46 7.00
CA ALA A 58 11.51 8.33 6.53
C ALA A 58 11.45 7.87 5.07
N SER A 59 12.28 8.45 4.19
CA SER A 59 12.40 8.02 2.80
C SER A 59 12.81 6.56 2.68
N ALA A 60 13.74 6.08 3.51
CA ALA A 60 14.15 4.67 3.52
C ALA A 60 13.03 3.74 4.01
N ILE A 61 12.25 4.16 5.00
CA ILE A 61 11.06 3.43 5.46
C ILE A 61 10.05 3.36 4.32
N PHE A 62 9.69 4.48 3.70
CA PHE A 62 8.77 4.52 2.55
C PHE A 62 9.25 3.63 1.41
N LEU A 63 10.55 3.68 1.12
CA LEU A 63 11.16 2.88 0.08
C LEU A 63 10.99 1.40 0.39
N LYS A 64 11.22 0.96 1.63
CA LYS A 64 10.97 -0.45 2.00
C LYS A 64 9.49 -0.84 1.90
N MET A 65 8.58 0.07 2.23
CA MET A 65 7.14 -0.20 2.17
C MET A 65 6.62 -0.38 0.74
N LEU A 66 7.18 0.38 -0.20
CA LEU A 66 6.81 0.31 -1.61
C LEU A 66 7.63 -0.76 -2.36
N PHE A 67 8.96 -0.74 -2.21
CA PHE A 67 9.95 -1.55 -2.92
C PHE A 67 10.03 -2.98 -2.37
N ALA A 68 8.95 -3.73 -2.58
CA ALA A 68 8.87 -5.13 -2.18
C ALA A 68 8.07 -5.96 -3.18
N THR A 69 6.75 -5.81 -3.18
CA THR A 69 5.86 -6.67 -3.96
C THR A 69 5.63 -6.15 -5.38
N GLY A 70 5.68 -4.83 -5.56
CA GLY A 70 5.51 -4.17 -6.85
C GLY A 70 6.56 -4.60 -7.88
N ILE A 71 7.85 -4.50 -7.54
CA ILE A 71 8.94 -4.83 -8.46
C ILE A 71 8.92 -6.29 -8.94
N LEU A 72 8.30 -7.17 -8.16
CA LEU A 72 8.21 -8.60 -8.45
C LEU A 72 7.03 -8.97 -9.36
N SER A 73 6.07 -8.06 -9.54
CA SER A 73 4.82 -8.31 -10.30
C SER A 73 4.69 -7.47 -11.55
N ILE A 74 5.26 -6.26 -11.58
CA ILE A 74 5.19 -5.38 -12.76
C ILE A 74 5.77 -6.06 -14.03
N PRO A 75 6.90 -6.80 -13.99
CA PRO A 75 7.45 -7.38 -15.22
C PRO A 75 6.49 -8.33 -15.94
N SER A 76 5.74 -9.16 -15.22
CA SER A 76 4.85 -10.16 -15.84
C SER A 76 3.65 -9.52 -16.55
N VAL A 77 3.12 -8.41 -16.02
CA VAL A 77 1.99 -7.70 -16.62
C VAL A 77 2.38 -6.80 -17.81
N MET A 78 3.67 -6.65 -18.10
CA MET A 78 4.14 -5.99 -19.32
C MET A 78 3.78 -6.78 -20.57
N TYR A 79 3.55 -8.09 -20.48
CA TYR A 79 3.10 -8.89 -21.62
C TYR A 79 1.69 -8.52 -22.07
N ASP A 80 0.79 -8.23 -21.12
CA ASP A 80 -0.60 -7.87 -21.41
C ASP A 80 -0.69 -6.48 -22.05
N LEU A 81 -0.01 -5.49 -21.46
CA LEU A 81 -0.07 -4.09 -21.90
C LEU A 81 0.90 -3.79 -23.06
N GLY A 82 1.96 -4.57 -23.21
CA GLY A 82 3.12 -4.25 -24.03
C GLY A 82 4.06 -3.25 -23.37
N ALA A 83 5.28 -3.16 -23.89
CA ALA A 83 6.36 -2.37 -23.30
C ALA A 83 6.00 -0.87 -23.17
N PHE A 84 5.43 -0.28 -24.22
CA PHE A 84 5.13 1.16 -24.24
C PHE A 84 3.90 1.52 -23.39
N PRO A 85 2.70 0.92 -23.59
CA PRO A 85 1.55 1.23 -22.73
C PRO A 85 1.81 0.87 -21.27
N GLY A 86 2.51 -0.24 -21.00
CA GLY A 86 2.91 -0.62 -19.64
C GLY A 86 3.84 0.40 -18.97
N ALA A 87 4.84 0.92 -19.69
CA ALA A 87 5.72 1.99 -19.21
C ALA A 87 4.96 3.29 -18.89
N VAL A 88 4.06 3.72 -19.80
CA VAL A 88 3.23 4.92 -19.59
C VAL A 88 2.31 4.74 -18.38
N ASN A 89 1.68 3.56 -18.26
CA ASN A 89 0.81 3.23 -17.12
C ASN A 89 1.58 3.27 -15.79
N LEU A 90 2.80 2.73 -15.76
CA LEU A 90 3.68 2.74 -14.60
C LEU A 90 4.04 4.16 -14.17
N VAL A 91 4.55 4.99 -15.08
CA VAL A 91 4.91 6.37 -14.76
C VAL A 91 3.67 7.16 -14.31
N GLY A 92 2.54 6.98 -15.00
CA GLY A 92 1.28 7.64 -14.66
C GLY A 92 0.77 7.30 -13.26
N TRP A 93 0.73 6.02 -12.90
CA TRP A 93 0.30 5.60 -11.58
C TRP A 93 1.27 6.01 -10.47
N CYS A 94 2.58 5.91 -10.70
CA CYS A 94 3.55 6.38 -9.73
C CYS A 94 3.44 7.90 -9.50
N ALA A 95 3.22 8.69 -10.56
CA ALA A 95 3.00 10.13 -10.45
C ALA A 95 1.71 10.45 -9.68
N LEU A 96 0.61 9.74 -9.97
CA LEU A 96 -0.66 9.94 -9.26
C LEU A 96 -0.56 9.54 -7.78
N ASN A 97 0.11 8.42 -7.48
CA ASN A 97 0.36 7.99 -6.10
C ASN A 97 1.25 8.98 -5.35
N ALA A 98 2.27 9.54 -6.02
CA ALA A 98 3.09 10.61 -5.45
C ALA A 98 2.25 11.85 -5.11
N TYR A 99 1.38 12.25 -6.03
CA TYR A 99 0.47 13.35 -5.81
C TYR A 99 -0.48 13.08 -4.64
N GLY A 100 -1.11 11.90 -4.59
CA GLY A 100 -1.97 11.48 -3.49
C GLY A 100 -1.26 11.45 -2.13
N ALA A 101 0.00 11.03 -2.09
CA ALA A 101 0.83 11.09 -0.88
C ALA A 101 1.04 12.53 -0.40
N ILE A 102 1.35 13.45 -1.32
CA ILE A 102 1.49 14.89 -0.99
C ILE A 102 0.17 15.46 -0.49
N VAL A 103 -0.96 15.14 -1.11
CA VAL A 103 -2.29 15.57 -0.65
C VAL A 103 -2.57 15.07 0.77
N LEU A 104 -2.30 13.79 1.08
CA LEU A 104 -2.44 13.24 2.43
C LEU A 104 -1.57 13.99 3.46
N GLY A 105 -0.31 14.26 3.12
CA GLY A 105 0.60 15.01 4.00
C GLY A 105 0.17 16.46 4.21
N ASN A 106 -0.30 17.14 3.17
CA ASN A 106 -0.82 18.50 3.25
C ASN A 106 -2.10 18.53 4.10
N PHE A 107 -3.00 17.57 3.92
CA PHE A 107 -4.21 17.46 4.73
C PHE A 107 -3.88 17.26 6.22
N ARG A 108 -2.93 16.36 6.54
CA ARG A 108 -2.42 16.22 7.92
C ARG A 108 -1.82 17.52 8.46
N THR A 109 -1.14 18.29 7.62
CA THR A 109 -0.54 19.57 8.03
C THR A 109 -1.61 20.61 8.34
N LEU A 110 -2.71 20.62 7.58
CA LEU A 110 -3.87 21.49 7.83
C LEU A 110 -4.70 21.05 9.04
N TYR A 111 -4.77 19.73 9.30
CA TYR A 111 -5.52 19.14 10.40
C TYR A 111 -4.60 18.23 11.26
N PRO A 112 -3.79 18.81 12.15
CA PRO A 112 -2.77 18.08 12.92
C PRO A 112 -3.30 16.93 13.79
N GLN A 113 -4.58 16.99 14.19
CA GLN A 113 -5.28 15.95 14.95
C GLN A 113 -5.46 14.64 14.17
N CYS A 114 -5.31 14.65 12.84
CA CYS A 114 -5.48 13.49 11.99
C CYS A 114 -4.19 12.65 11.90
N HIS A 115 -4.08 11.62 12.74
CA HIS A 115 -2.89 10.75 12.79
C HIS A 115 -2.99 9.48 11.95
N SER A 116 -4.20 9.16 11.49
CA SER A 116 -4.48 8.05 10.59
C SER A 116 -5.47 8.46 9.50
N VAL A 117 -5.54 7.69 8.42
CA VAL A 117 -6.57 7.88 7.38
C VAL A 117 -7.99 7.78 7.94
N ALA A 118 -8.20 6.99 9.00
CA ALA A 118 -9.49 6.88 9.66
C ALA A 118 -9.84 8.14 10.46
N ASP A 119 -8.87 8.81 11.07
CA ASP A 119 -9.10 10.10 11.73
C ASP A 119 -9.43 11.19 10.70
N MET A 120 -8.81 11.16 9.51
CA MET A 120 -9.17 12.04 8.39
C MET A 120 -10.60 11.78 7.87
N ALA A 121 -11.00 10.51 7.80
CA ALA A 121 -12.36 10.12 7.42
C ALA A 121 -13.39 10.56 8.47
N GLN A 122 -13.06 10.44 9.76
CA GLN A 122 -13.90 10.96 10.84
C GLN A 122 -14.17 12.45 10.69
N LEU A 123 -13.11 13.22 10.41
CA LEU A 123 -13.22 14.67 10.26
C LEU A 123 -14.10 15.07 9.07
N THR A 124 -13.95 14.38 7.93
CA THR A 124 -14.60 14.77 6.68
C THR A 124 -15.97 14.15 6.43
N GLY A 125 -16.33 13.06 7.12
CA GLY A 125 -17.57 12.32 6.89
C GLY A 125 -18.16 11.61 8.12
N GLY A 126 -17.65 11.91 9.33
CA GLY A 126 -18.20 11.40 10.58
C GLY A 126 -17.90 9.91 10.86
N ALA A 127 -18.63 9.36 11.84
CA ALA A 127 -18.34 8.03 12.41
C ALA A 127 -18.46 6.88 11.40
N ILE A 128 -19.50 6.90 10.56
CA ILE A 128 -19.72 5.84 9.56
C ILE A 128 -18.56 5.81 8.55
N PHE A 129 -18.12 6.98 8.07
CA PHE A 129 -17.03 7.06 7.11
C PHE A 129 -15.69 6.63 7.73
N ARG A 130 -15.46 6.96 9.01
CA ARG A 130 -14.32 6.44 9.79
C ARG A 130 -14.32 4.91 9.87
N GLU A 131 -15.46 4.27 10.14
CA GLU A 131 -15.53 2.81 10.19
C GLU A 131 -15.27 2.18 8.82
N LEU A 132 -15.83 2.75 7.76
CA LEU A 132 -15.63 2.27 6.39
C LEU A 132 -14.16 2.35 5.96
N VAL A 133 -13.53 3.53 6.12
CA VAL A 133 -12.11 3.73 5.77
C VAL A 133 -11.19 2.90 6.68
N GLY A 134 -11.54 2.76 7.96
CA GLY A 134 -10.82 1.91 8.91
C GLY A 134 -10.85 0.44 8.53
N PHE A 135 -12.02 -0.10 8.18
CA PHE A 135 -12.15 -1.46 7.67
C PHE A 135 -11.37 -1.66 6.37
N MET A 136 -11.48 -0.71 5.44
CA MET A 136 -10.75 -0.76 4.17
C MET A 136 -9.23 -0.77 4.41
N PHE A 137 -8.73 0.01 5.36
CA PHE A 137 -7.32 0.05 5.74
C PHE A 137 -6.84 -1.30 6.28
N ILE A 138 -7.61 -1.92 7.18
CA ILE A 138 -7.32 -3.28 7.70
C ILE A 138 -7.30 -4.30 6.56
N ALA A 139 -8.34 -4.33 5.72
CA ALA A 139 -8.46 -5.25 4.59
C ALA A 139 -7.27 -5.11 3.62
N THR A 140 -6.87 -3.88 3.32
CA THR A 140 -5.71 -3.56 2.47
C THR A 140 -4.46 -4.28 2.94
N TYR A 141 -4.06 -4.08 4.19
CA TYR A 141 -2.80 -4.61 4.67
C TYR A 141 -2.84 -6.13 4.91
N VAL A 142 -4.01 -6.71 5.18
CA VAL A 142 -4.16 -8.17 5.28
C VAL A 142 -4.02 -8.85 3.92
N ILE A 143 -4.70 -8.34 2.89
CA ILE A 143 -4.58 -8.90 1.53
C ILE A 143 -3.15 -8.68 1.01
N THR A 144 -2.54 -7.53 1.31
CA THR A 144 -1.12 -7.28 0.97
C THR A 144 -0.20 -8.24 1.72
N ALA A 145 -0.48 -8.55 2.99
CA ALA A 145 0.29 -9.54 3.74
C ALA A 145 0.20 -10.95 3.13
N ALA A 146 -0.94 -11.32 2.54
CA ALA A 146 -1.09 -12.57 1.80
C ALA A 146 -0.06 -12.67 0.65
N SER A 147 0.16 -11.57 -0.09
CA SER A 147 1.22 -11.53 -1.11
C SER A 147 2.63 -11.72 -0.51
N GLY A 148 2.87 -11.22 0.71
CA GLY A 148 4.10 -11.45 1.45
C GLY A 148 4.31 -12.93 1.80
N ILE A 149 3.26 -13.61 2.25
CA ILE A 149 3.27 -15.06 2.52
C ILE A 149 3.54 -15.84 1.23
N ILE A 150 2.89 -15.48 0.12
CA ILE A 150 3.15 -16.09 -1.20
C ILE A 150 4.62 -15.91 -1.59
N GLY A 151 5.18 -14.70 -1.45
CA GLY A 151 6.59 -14.44 -1.77
C GLY A 151 7.58 -15.27 -0.94
N VAL A 152 7.37 -15.39 0.37
CA VAL A 152 8.24 -16.21 1.24
C VAL A 152 8.07 -17.71 0.95
N SER A 153 6.86 -18.18 0.68
CA SER A 153 6.63 -19.57 0.29
C SER A 153 7.28 -19.91 -1.05
N ALA A 154 7.24 -19.00 -2.03
CA ALA A 154 7.94 -19.11 -3.31
C ALA A 154 9.46 -19.16 -3.12
N ALA A 155 10.00 -18.41 -2.14
CA ALA A 155 11.41 -18.50 -1.79
C ALA A 155 11.78 -19.88 -1.22
N PHE A 156 10.97 -20.44 -0.32
CA PHE A 156 11.20 -21.79 0.21
C PHE A 156 11.09 -22.86 -0.88
N ASN A 157 10.08 -22.78 -1.74
CA ASN A 157 9.95 -23.65 -2.91
C ASN A 157 11.17 -23.57 -3.83
N ALA A 158 11.62 -22.36 -4.17
CA ALA A 158 12.79 -22.16 -5.02
C ALA A 158 14.07 -22.75 -4.41
N LEU A 159 14.32 -22.47 -3.14
CA LEU A 159 15.54 -22.87 -2.45
C LEU A 159 15.63 -24.39 -2.26
N SER A 160 14.49 -25.02 -1.98
CA SER A 160 14.36 -26.46 -1.70
C SER A 160 14.06 -27.31 -2.93
N LEU A 161 13.80 -26.70 -4.09
CA LEU A 161 13.28 -27.39 -5.29
C LEU A 161 11.98 -28.12 -5.00
N HIS A 162 11.04 -27.42 -4.37
CA HIS A 162 9.70 -27.93 -4.03
C HIS A 162 9.74 -29.20 -3.15
N ALA A 163 10.55 -29.20 -2.08
CA ALA A 163 10.74 -30.38 -1.23
C ALA A 163 9.51 -30.80 -0.41
N THR A 164 8.54 -29.90 -0.24
CA THR A 164 7.25 -30.19 0.41
C THR A 164 6.15 -29.37 -0.25
N CYS A 165 4.91 -29.77 -0.01
CA CYS A 165 3.72 -29.09 -0.51
C CYS A 165 3.72 -27.59 -0.14
N THR A 166 3.41 -26.73 -1.12
CA THR A 166 3.43 -25.27 -0.97
C THR A 166 2.59 -24.76 0.20
N VAL A 167 1.48 -25.43 0.55
CA VAL A 167 0.66 -25.06 1.72
C VAL A 167 1.46 -25.09 3.02
N TRP A 168 2.35 -26.08 3.20
CA TRP A 168 3.21 -26.14 4.38
C TRP A 168 4.23 -25.01 4.38
N PHE A 169 4.81 -24.68 3.22
CA PHE A 169 5.68 -23.52 3.12
C PHE A 169 4.94 -22.21 3.39
N SER A 170 3.68 -22.06 2.95
CA SER A 170 2.83 -20.92 3.29
C SER A 170 2.55 -20.84 4.78
N LEU A 171 2.32 -21.97 5.46
CA LEU A 171 2.12 -22.00 6.91
C LEU A 171 3.41 -21.61 7.66
N ILE A 172 4.55 -22.19 7.29
CA ILE A 172 5.87 -21.83 7.85
C ILE A 172 6.16 -20.34 7.64
N SER A 173 5.91 -19.84 6.42
CA SER A 173 6.05 -18.43 6.09
C SER A 173 5.19 -17.55 6.98
N THR A 174 3.94 -17.95 7.22
CA THR A 174 2.99 -17.24 8.10
C THR A 174 3.50 -17.19 9.53
N VAL A 175 3.99 -18.30 10.07
CA VAL A 175 4.54 -18.36 11.44
C VAL A 175 5.75 -17.43 11.59
N ILE A 176 6.68 -17.46 10.62
CA ILE A 176 7.87 -16.59 10.63
C ILE A 176 7.45 -15.11 10.53
N ILE A 177 6.56 -14.77 9.59
CA ILE A 177 6.05 -13.41 9.41
C ILE A 177 5.32 -12.93 10.67
N ALA A 178 4.47 -13.74 11.28
CA ALA A 178 3.74 -13.38 12.50
C ALA A 178 4.70 -13.16 13.70
N ALA A 179 5.71 -14.02 13.84
CA ALA A 179 6.73 -13.87 14.88
C ALA A 179 7.51 -12.55 14.70
N CYS A 180 7.96 -12.25 13.47
CA CYS A 180 8.64 -10.99 13.17
C CYS A 180 7.73 -9.76 13.32
N ALA A 181 6.46 -9.86 12.92
CA ALA A 181 5.47 -8.78 13.06
C ALA A 181 5.14 -8.47 14.53
N SER A 182 5.28 -9.45 15.43
CA SER A 182 4.99 -9.31 16.86
C SER A 182 5.95 -8.36 17.60
N VAL A 183 7.06 -7.94 16.96
CA VAL A 183 8.00 -6.96 17.53
C VAL A 183 7.34 -5.57 17.60
N ARG A 184 7.13 -5.07 18.82
CA ARG A 184 6.30 -3.87 19.10
C ARG A 184 6.88 -2.52 18.66
N LYS A 185 8.20 -2.37 18.49
CA LYS A 185 8.84 -1.06 18.31
C LYS A 185 9.43 -0.86 16.91
N PHE A 186 8.92 0.11 16.17
CA PHE A 186 9.49 0.57 14.88
C PHE A 186 10.94 1.05 14.99
N SER A 187 11.36 1.59 16.14
CA SER A 187 12.74 2.03 16.36
C SER A 187 13.77 0.91 16.26
N HIS A 188 13.38 -0.35 16.53
CA HIS A 188 14.22 -1.53 16.30
C HIS A 188 14.09 -2.09 14.87
N ILE A 189 13.09 -1.65 14.10
CA ILE A 189 12.82 -2.06 12.72
C ILE A 189 13.61 -1.21 11.71
N GLY A 190 14.10 -0.02 12.09
CA GLY A 190 14.82 0.88 11.18
C GLY A 190 16.08 0.29 10.52
N TRP A 191 16.80 -0.62 11.18
CA TRP A 191 17.92 -1.34 10.53
C TRP A 191 17.41 -2.51 9.67
N LEU A 192 16.34 -3.20 10.12
CA LEU A 192 15.68 -4.25 9.37
C LEU A 192 15.07 -3.75 8.06
N THR A 193 14.62 -2.48 8.00
CA THR A 193 14.15 -1.87 6.74
C THR A 193 15.28 -1.70 5.73
N TRP A 194 16.50 -1.39 6.18
CA TRP A 194 17.66 -1.29 5.30
C TRP A 194 18.09 -2.67 4.78
N VAL A 195 18.23 -3.64 5.68
CA VAL A 195 18.51 -5.04 5.27
C VAL A 195 17.44 -5.54 4.33
N GLY A 196 16.17 -5.30 4.66
CA GLY A 196 15.04 -5.72 3.85
C GLY A 196 14.92 -5.00 2.51
N PHE A 197 15.47 -3.80 2.37
CA PHE A 197 15.49 -3.06 1.11
C PHE A 197 16.65 -3.53 0.23
N PHE A 198 17.87 -3.54 0.76
CA PHE A 198 19.06 -3.94 0.01
C PHE A 198 19.02 -5.41 -0.41
N SER A 199 18.43 -6.30 0.40
CA SER A 199 18.17 -7.69 0.01
C SER A 199 17.31 -7.79 -1.26
N ILE A 200 16.13 -7.15 -1.28
CA ILE A 200 15.24 -7.16 -2.46
C ILE A 200 15.90 -6.48 -3.65
N LEU A 201 16.53 -5.32 -3.47
CA LEU A 201 17.20 -4.60 -4.55
C LEU A 201 18.30 -5.45 -5.18
N THR A 202 19.14 -6.08 -4.36
CA THR A 202 20.24 -6.94 -4.84
C THR A 202 19.69 -8.18 -5.55
N ALA A 203 18.67 -8.83 -4.99
CA ALA A 203 18.03 -9.99 -5.61
C ALA A 203 17.41 -9.65 -6.98
N VAL A 204 16.73 -8.51 -7.08
CA VAL A 204 16.18 -8.04 -8.36
C VAL A 204 17.30 -7.73 -9.35
N LEU A 205 18.38 -7.06 -8.93
CA LEU A 205 19.52 -6.78 -9.81
C LEU A 205 20.17 -8.07 -10.33
N ILE A 206 20.31 -9.10 -9.49
CA ILE A 206 20.80 -10.43 -9.91
C ILE A 206 19.92 -11.02 -11.00
N VAL A 207 18.59 -10.89 -10.88
CA VAL A 207 17.66 -11.42 -11.88
C VAL A 207 17.68 -10.57 -13.15
N VAL A 208 17.66 -9.24 -13.03
CA VAL A 208 17.72 -8.30 -14.16
C VAL A 208 18.99 -8.52 -14.97
N ILE A 209 20.15 -8.64 -14.34
CA ILE A 209 21.41 -8.93 -15.04
C ILE A 209 21.41 -10.39 -15.52
N GLY A 210 20.90 -11.31 -14.71
CA GLY A 210 20.86 -12.74 -15.01
C GLY A 210 20.07 -13.10 -16.26
N VAL A 211 18.94 -12.44 -16.51
CA VAL A 211 18.14 -12.69 -17.72
C VAL A 211 18.81 -12.17 -18.98
N THR A 212 19.68 -11.14 -18.89
CA THR A 212 20.36 -10.58 -20.07
C THR A 212 21.53 -11.44 -20.56
N THR A 213 22.06 -12.32 -19.72
CA THR A 213 23.17 -13.22 -20.06
C THR A 213 22.72 -14.55 -20.62
N ARG A 214 21.40 -14.81 -20.72
CA ARG A 214 20.86 -16.05 -21.27
C ARG A 214 20.51 -15.91 -22.74
N ASP A 215 20.85 -16.93 -23.53
CA ASP A 215 20.45 -17.02 -24.94
C ASP A 215 18.94 -17.22 -25.12
N ARG A 216 18.29 -17.84 -24.12
CA ARG A 216 16.86 -18.15 -24.11
C ARG A 216 16.24 -17.94 -22.72
N PRO A 217 14.98 -17.47 -22.63
CA PRO A 217 14.25 -17.42 -21.36
C PRO A 217 14.22 -18.79 -20.68
N ALA A 218 14.35 -18.82 -19.36
CA ALA A 218 14.44 -20.09 -18.62
C ALA A 218 13.14 -20.91 -18.64
N ILE A 219 11.99 -20.25 -18.77
CA ILE A 219 10.66 -20.89 -18.79
C ILE A 219 10.25 -21.30 -20.21
N ALA A 220 10.87 -20.72 -21.25
CA ALA A 220 10.61 -21.11 -22.63
C ALA A 220 11.07 -22.56 -22.90
N PRO A 221 10.54 -23.23 -23.93
CA PRO A 221 11.08 -24.51 -24.39
C PRO A 221 12.59 -24.43 -24.62
N GLN A 222 13.35 -25.27 -23.92
CA GLN A 222 14.82 -25.23 -23.96
C GLN A 222 15.37 -25.77 -25.29
N THR A 223 14.60 -26.61 -25.98
CA THR A 223 14.91 -27.13 -27.32
C THR A 223 13.82 -26.70 -28.32
N GLY A 224 14.18 -26.68 -29.61
CA GLY A 224 13.26 -26.31 -30.68
C GLY A 224 13.04 -24.78 -30.82
N PRO A 225 12.13 -24.38 -31.73
CA PRO A 225 11.74 -23.00 -31.91
C PRO A 225 10.83 -22.54 -30.75
N TYR A 226 10.99 -21.29 -30.33
CA TYR A 226 10.09 -20.64 -29.39
C TYR A 226 9.80 -19.21 -29.86
N THR A 227 8.63 -18.68 -29.50
CA THR A 227 8.30 -17.27 -29.70
C THR A 227 8.53 -16.51 -28.40
N LEU A 228 9.34 -15.46 -28.44
CA LEU A 228 9.57 -14.62 -27.26
C LEU A 228 8.28 -13.94 -26.79
N GLY A 229 7.40 -13.59 -27.73
CA GLY A 229 6.14 -12.90 -27.41
C GLY A 229 6.35 -11.44 -26.98
N TYR A 230 7.48 -10.82 -27.33
CA TYR A 230 7.71 -9.41 -27.07
C TYR A 230 6.76 -8.53 -27.91
N ARG A 231 6.07 -7.60 -27.26
CA ARG A 231 5.14 -6.67 -27.89
C ARG A 231 5.46 -5.26 -27.44
N ALA A 232 5.67 -4.35 -28.38
CA ALA A 232 5.78 -2.93 -28.06
C ALA A 232 4.45 -2.38 -27.52
N ILE A 233 3.33 -2.81 -28.14
CA ILE A 233 1.96 -2.47 -27.76
C ILE A 233 1.19 -3.78 -27.63
N GLY A 234 0.58 -4.01 -26.48
CA GLY A 234 -0.27 -5.16 -26.20
C GLY A 234 -1.73 -4.89 -26.60
N HIS A 235 -2.49 -5.98 -26.80
CA HIS A 235 -3.92 -5.94 -27.11
C HIS A 235 -4.70 -6.83 -26.15
N PRO A 236 -4.73 -6.48 -24.84
CA PRO A 236 -5.39 -7.31 -23.85
C PRO A 236 -6.91 -7.17 -23.97
N THR A 237 -7.64 -8.16 -23.48
CA THR A 237 -9.06 -7.98 -23.15
C THR A 237 -9.21 -6.92 -22.06
N PHE A 238 -10.41 -6.36 -21.88
CA PHE A 238 -10.65 -5.40 -20.80
C PHE A 238 -10.22 -5.97 -19.42
N ALA A 239 -10.60 -7.21 -19.12
CA ALA A 239 -10.27 -7.87 -17.86
C ALA A 239 -8.76 -8.02 -17.65
N ALA A 240 -8.01 -8.45 -18.68
CA ALA A 240 -6.56 -8.55 -18.58
C ALA A 240 -5.89 -7.17 -18.43
N GLY A 241 -6.32 -6.18 -19.23
CA GLY A 241 -5.76 -4.83 -19.22
C GLY A 241 -5.99 -4.10 -17.90
N ILE A 242 -7.20 -4.16 -17.34
CA ILE A 242 -7.51 -3.49 -16.06
C ILE A 242 -6.82 -4.19 -14.87
N THR A 243 -6.69 -5.52 -14.90
CA THR A 243 -5.93 -6.30 -13.90
C THR A 243 -4.44 -5.97 -13.95
N ALA A 244 -3.86 -5.88 -15.15
CA ALA A 244 -2.48 -5.45 -15.34
C ALA A 244 -2.27 -4.03 -14.81
N SER A 245 -3.19 -3.11 -15.12
CA SER A 245 -3.14 -1.74 -14.62
C SER A 245 -3.27 -1.65 -13.09
N ALA A 246 -4.14 -2.44 -12.48
CA ALA A 246 -4.27 -2.52 -11.02
C ALA A 246 -3.00 -3.07 -10.35
N THR A 247 -2.35 -4.06 -10.96
CA THR A 247 -1.05 -4.60 -10.52
C THR A 247 0.06 -3.55 -10.57
N ILE A 248 0.08 -2.71 -11.62
CA ILE A 248 1.03 -1.60 -11.71
C ILE A 248 0.70 -0.52 -10.68
N PHE A 249 -0.57 -0.13 -10.55
CA PHE A 249 -1.03 0.88 -9.62
C PHE A 249 -0.65 0.56 -8.16
N VAL A 250 -0.92 -0.67 -7.71
CA VAL A 250 -0.71 -1.06 -6.31
C VAL A 250 0.75 -1.00 -5.88
N SER A 251 1.68 -1.15 -6.82
CA SER A 251 3.12 -1.17 -6.58
C SER A 251 3.68 0.07 -5.86
N SER A 252 2.95 1.19 -5.92
CA SER A 252 3.31 2.46 -5.29
C SER A 252 2.17 3.07 -4.44
N ALA A 253 1.07 2.34 -4.21
CA ALA A 253 -0.16 2.87 -3.60
C ALA A 253 -0.19 2.86 -2.06
N ALA A 254 0.83 2.31 -1.38
CA ALA A 254 0.87 2.20 0.09
C ALA A 254 1.14 3.52 0.84
N THR A 255 0.68 4.65 0.29
CA THR A 255 0.91 6.00 0.78
C THR A 255 0.15 6.29 2.08
N SER A 256 -0.97 5.62 2.32
CA SER A 256 -1.74 5.70 3.57
C SER A 256 -0.93 5.29 4.81
N ALA A 257 0.05 4.40 4.63
CA ALA A 257 0.98 3.99 5.68
C ALA A 257 2.03 5.04 6.03
N PHE A 258 2.14 6.13 5.26
CA PHE A 258 3.15 7.15 5.50
C PHE A 258 2.77 8.05 6.69
N LEU A 259 1.48 8.17 7.03
CA LEU A 259 0.98 9.03 8.12
C LEU A 259 1.57 8.68 9.51
N PRO A 260 1.64 7.40 9.93
CA PRO A 260 2.37 7.02 11.14
C PRO A 260 3.83 7.48 11.14
N VAL A 261 4.53 7.33 10.00
CA VAL A 261 5.95 7.72 9.89
C VAL A 261 6.10 9.23 10.00
N ILE A 262 5.20 10.01 9.40
CA ILE A 262 5.19 11.49 9.53
C ILE A 262 5.10 11.90 11.01
N SER A 263 4.30 11.17 11.80
CA SER A 263 4.12 11.42 13.23
C SER A 263 5.37 11.10 14.07
N GLU A 264 6.28 10.27 13.55
CA GLU A 264 7.57 9.96 14.18
C GLU A 264 8.72 10.85 13.64
N MET A 265 8.45 11.73 12.66
CA MET A 265 9.47 12.64 12.11
C MET A 265 9.83 13.76 13.08
N ARG A 266 11.13 14.03 13.20
CA ARG A 266 11.69 15.19 13.93
C ARG A 266 11.15 16.52 13.38
N LYS A 267 11.00 16.60 12.05
CA LYS A 267 10.49 17.76 11.32
C LYS A 267 9.47 17.31 10.27
N PRO A 268 8.17 17.20 10.62
CA PRO A 268 7.13 16.74 9.69
C PRO A 268 7.03 17.56 8.40
N LYS A 269 7.39 18.85 8.43
CA LYS A 269 7.45 19.73 7.25
C LYS A 269 8.41 19.23 6.16
N ASP A 270 9.39 18.38 6.49
CA ASP A 270 10.29 17.78 5.51
C ASP A 270 9.69 16.54 4.81
N TYR A 271 8.45 16.14 5.14
CA TYR A 271 7.77 14.98 4.54
C TYR A 271 7.78 14.96 2.99
N PRO A 272 7.48 16.06 2.27
CA PRO A 272 7.52 16.05 0.82
C PRO A 272 8.88 15.64 0.24
N LYS A 273 9.99 16.01 0.90
CA LYS A 273 11.35 15.62 0.48
C LYS A 273 11.52 14.10 0.52
N ALA A 274 11.00 13.45 1.55
CA ALA A 274 11.03 12.00 1.70
C ALA A 274 10.16 11.29 0.65
N VAL A 275 8.99 11.84 0.33
CA VAL A 275 8.10 11.30 -0.71
C VAL A 275 8.75 11.41 -2.09
N TYR A 276 9.25 12.58 -2.47
CA TYR A 276 9.85 12.78 -3.79
C TYR A 276 11.09 11.91 -4.00
N LEU A 277 11.98 11.81 -3.00
CA LEU A 277 13.15 10.93 -3.09
C LEU A 277 12.74 9.46 -3.26
N CYS A 278 11.83 8.98 -2.40
CA CYS A 278 11.35 7.60 -2.45
C CYS A 278 10.69 7.27 -3.79
N LEU A 279 9.68 8.04 -4.20
CA LEU A 279 8.89 7.71 -5.38
C LEU A 279 9.64 7.94 -6.69
N SER A 280 10.57 8.89 -6.74
CA SER A 280 11.46 9.03 -7.91
C SER A 280 12.32 7.78 -8.08
N PHE A 281 12.91 7.27 -7.00
CA PHE A 281 13.69 6.04 -7.03
C PHE A 281 12.82 4.83 -7.41
N VAL A 282 11.67 4.66 -6.75
CA VAL A 282 10.72 3.57 -7.03
C VAL A 282 10.31 3.57 -8.50
N THR A 283 9.92 4.73 -9.03
CA THR A 283 9.50 4.86 -10.44
C THR A 283 10.62 4.49 -11.40
N ALA A 284 11.82 5.05 -11.19
CA ALA A 284 12.97 4.78 -12.05
C ALA A 284 13.37 3.31 -12.04
N SER A 285 13.45 2.69 -10.85
CA SER A 285 13.79 1.28 -10.71
C SER A 285 12.72 0.36 -11.29
N TYR A 286 11.43 0.62 -11.02
CA TYR A 286 10.34 -0.20 -11.54
C TYR A 286 10.29 -0.15 -13.06
N LEU A 287 10.44 1.04 -13.64
CA LEU A 287 10.47 1.22 -15.08
C LEU A 287 11.66 0.48 -15.71
N ALA A 288 12.87 0.74 -15.22
CA ALA A 288 14.09 0.15 -15.77
C ALA A 288 14.08 -1.38 -15.68
N PHE A 289 13.83 -1.93 -14.49
CA PHE A 289 13.91 -3.37 -14.26
C PHE A 289 12.80 -4.13 -15.00
N SER A 290 11.58 -3.58 -15.05
CA SER A 290 10.47 -4.24 -15.73
C SER A 290 10.65 -4.26 -17.24
N LEU A 291 11.15 -3.17 -17.83
CA LEU A 291 11.43 -3.12 -19.27
C LEU A 291 12.57 -4.06 -19.65
N VAL A 292 13.62 -4.15 -18.83
CA VAL A 292 14.71 -5.11 -19.07
C VAL A 292 14.21 -6.54 -18.94
N ILE A 293 13.53 -6.91 -17.86
CA ILE A 293 13.01 -8.29 -17.73
C ILE A 293 12.06 -8.61 -18.90
N TYR A 294 11.16 -7.69 -19.26
CA TYR A 294 10.22 -7.91 -20.36
C TYR A 294 10.90 -8.04 -21.73
N ARG A 295 11.93 -7.25 -22.00
CA ARG A 295 12.65 -7.31 -23.28
C ARG A 295 13.39 -8.63 -23.50
N TRP A 296 13.85 -9.29 -22.43
CA TRP A 296 14.60 -10.56 -22.52
C TRP A 296 13.76 -11.80 -22.26
N CYS A 297 12.68 -11.71 -21.47
CA CYS A 297 11.83 -12.85 -21.17
C CYS A 297 10.52 -12.87 -22.00
N GLY A 298 10.02 -11.72 -22.44
CA GLY A 298 8.77 -11.61 -23.20
C GLY A 298 7.59 -12.22 -22.43
N GLN A 299 6.92 -13.22 -23.02
CA GLN A 299 5.80 -13.94 -22.37
C GLN A 299 6.23 -14.95 -21.29
N TRP A 300 7.53 -15.24 -21.20
CA TRP A 300 8.10 -16.29 -20.34
C TRP A 300 8.60 -15.75 -19.00
N ILE A 301 7.85 -14.82 -18.40
CA ILE A 301 8.19 -14.20 -17.12
C ILE A 301 7.50 -14.96 -15.99
N ALA A 302 8.26 -15.32 -14.96
CA ALA A 302 7.69 -15.91 -13.75
C ALA A 302 6.90 -14.87 -12.94
N SER A 303 5.91 -15.33 -12.19
CA SER A 303 5.23 -14.54 -11.17
C SER A 303 5.37 -15.26 -9.82
N PRO A 304 6.21 -14.78 -8.88
CA PRO A 304 7.00 -13.55 -8.89
C PRO A 304 8.20 -13.56 -9.86
N ALA A 305 8.59 -12.38 -10.36
CA ALA A 305 9.62 -12.19 -11.38
C ALA A 305 11.00 -12.76 -11.03
N LEU A 306 11.30 -12.97 -9.74
CA LEU A 306 12.55 -13.59 -9.28
C LEU A 306 12.76 -14.99 -9.88
N GLY A 307 11.68 -15.66 -10.30
CA GLY A 307 11.75 -16.96 -10.95
C GLY A 307 12.34 -16.97 -12.36
N SER A 308 12.52 -15.81 -13.00
CA SER A 308 12.74 -15.73 -14.45
C SER A 308 14.18 -16.02 -14.89
N ALA A 309 15.17 -15.99 -13.98
CA ALA A 309 16.60 -16.09 -14.31
C ALA A 309 17.16 -17.53 -14.40
N GLY A 310 16.29 -18.55 -14.37
CA GLY A 310 16.69 -19.96 -14.38
C GLY A 310 17.18 -20.47 -13.04
N THR A 311 17.31 -21.79 -12.90
CA THR A 311 17.37 -22.48 -11.60
C THR A 311 18.44 -21.94 -10.64
N THR A 312 19.69 -21.81 -11.08
CA THR A 312 20.79 -21.36 -10.21
C THR A 312 20.60 -19.92 -9.75
N LEU A 313 20.40 -18.98 -10.67
CA LEU A 313 20.24 -17.57 -10.33
C LEU A 313 18.95 -17.30 -9.56
N LYS A 314 17.87 -18.04 -9.88
CA LYS A 314 16.62 -18.03 -9.11
C LYS A 314 16.86 -18.38 -7.64
N ARG A 315 17.60 -19.45 -7.35
CA ARG A 315 17.91 -19.87 -5.98
C ARG A 315 18.74 -18.82 -5.24
N VAL A 316 19.77 -18.28 -5.89
CA VAL A 316 20.59 -17.20 -5.32
C VAL A 316 19.74 -15.96 -5.03
N ALA A 317 18.90 -15.55 -5.99
CA ALA A 317 18.06 -14.37 -5.86
C ALA A 317 17.00 -14.54 -4.76
N TYR A 318 16.29 -15.67 -4.70
CA TYR A 318 15.34 -15.93 -3.62
C TYR A 318 16.02 -16.04 -2.25
N GLY A 319 17.20 -16.64 -2.17
CA GLY A 319 17.99 -16.71 -0.93
C GLY A 319 18.37 -15.33 -0.41
N ILE A 320 18.84 -14.44 -1.30
CA ILE A 320 19.17 -13.06 -0.96
C ILE A 320 17.91 -12.24 -0.65
N ALA A 321 16.80 -12.47 -1.36
CA ALA A 321 15.53 -11.76 -1.16
C ALA A 321 14.81 -12.16 0.13
N LEU A 322 15.04 -13.37 0.66
CA LEU A 322 14.28 -13.96 1.76
C LEU A 322 14.13 -13.05 3.00
N PRO A 323 15.20 -12.42 3.54
CA PRO A 323 15.06 -11.47 4.65
C PRO A 323 14.14 -10.30 4.30
N GLY A 324 14.25 -9.76 3.09
CA GLY A 324 13.42 -8.66 2.61
C GLY A 324 11.96 -9.04 2.42
N LEU A 325 11.68 -10.26 1.94
CA LEU A 325 10.32 -10.78 1.79
C LEU A 325 9.65 -10.96 3.17
N ILE A 326 10.38 -11.54 4.13
CA ILE A 326 9.90 -11.70 5.52
C ILE A 326 9.60 -10.33 6.14
N VAL A 327 10.52 -9.37 6.04
CA VAL A 327 10.32 -8.01 6.58
C VAL A 327 9.11 -7.34 5.95
N SER A 328 8.89 -7.50 4.64
CA SER A 328 7.71 -6.93 3.96
C SER A 328 6.40 -7.51 4.48
N GLY A 329 6.26 -8.85 4.51
CA GLY A 329 5.08 -9.49 5.09
C GLY A 329 4.84 -9.08 6.54
N SER A 330 5.92 -8.96 7.32
CA SER A 330 5.88 -8.56 8.72
C SER A 330 5.37 -7.13 8.90
N LEU A 331 5.83 -6.19 8.05
CA LEU A 331 5.36 -4.80 8.07
C LEU A 331 3.87 -4.71 7.75
N TYR A 332 3.37 -5.47 6.78
CA TYR A 332 1.95 -5.46 6.42
C TYR A 332 1.07 -5.99 7.56
N ILE A 333 1.42 -7.15 8.15
CA ILE A 333 0.72 -7.67 9.33
C ILE A 333 0.80 -6.69 10.49
N HIS A 334 1.99 -6.14 10.77
CA HIS A 334 2.20 -5.22 11.89
C HIS A 334 1.35 -3.94 11.76
N VAL A 335 1.29 -3.33 10.58
CA VAL A 335 0.49 -2.11 10.35
C VAL A 335 -0.99 -2.38 10.58
N ALA A 336 -1.50 -3.51 10.06
CA ALA A 336 -2.90 -3.88 10.20
C ALA A 336 -3.25 -4.23 11.67
N ALA A 337 -2.41 -5.03 12.32
CA ALA A 337 -2.57 -5.42 13.72
C ALA A 337 -2.46 -4.23 14.67
N LYS A 338 -1.53 -3.29 14.43
CA LYS A 338 -1.37 -2.07 15.23
C LYS A 338 -2.59 -1.17 15.14
N TYR A 339 -3.19 -1.03 13.97
CA TYR A 339 -4.41 -0.26 13.82
C TYR A 339 -5.56 -0.84 14.68
N LEU A 340 -5.77 -2.16 14.58
CA LEU A 340 -6.80 -2.85 15.38
C LEU A 340 -6.51 -2.79 16.88
N PHE A 341 -5.27 -3.04 17.28
CA PHE A 341 -4.79 -2.97 18.65
C PHE A 341 -5.03 -1.58 19.28
N VAL A 342 -4.64 -0.51 18.58
CA VAL A 342 -4.88 0.87 19.04
C VAL A 342 -6.36 1.15 19.13
N ARG A 343 -7.19 0.63 18.21
CA ARG A 343 -8.64 0.82 18.27
C ARG A 343 -9.29 0.15 19.48
N ILE A 344 -8.89 -1.09 19.78
CA ILE A 344 -9.41 -1.85 20.93
C ILE A 344 -9.01 -1.19 22.26
N LEU A 345 -7.78 -0.68 22.37
CA LEU A 345 -7.25 -0.16 23.63
C LEU A 345 -7.19 1.38 23.74
N ARG A 346 -7.69 2.15 22.76
CA ARG A 346 -7.50 3.63 22.66
C ARG A 346 -7.79 4.40 23.96
N HIS A 347 -8.77 3.95 24.74
CA HIS A 347 -9.21 4.60 25.98
C HIS A 347 -8.87 3.79 27.24
N SER A 348 -7.91 2.87 27.15
CA SER A 348 -7.53 1.98 28.23
C SER A 348 -6.08 2.23 28.66
N LYS A 349 -5.82 2.15 29.98
CA LYS A 349 -4.46 2.16 30.54
C LYS A 349 -3.58 1.04 29.95
N HIS A 350 -4.20 -0.04 29.46
CA HIS A 350 -3.50 -1.18 28.87
C HIS A 350 -2.84 -0.85 27.53
N LEU A 351 -3.20 0.24 26.84
CA LEU A 351 -2.56 0.62 25.58
C LEU A 351 -1.06 0.88 25.74
N GLN A 352 -0.67 1.54 26.84
CA GLN A 352 0.70 1.95 27.10
C GLN A 352 1.37 1.15 28.24
N ALA A 353 0.59 0.41 29.06
CA ALA A 353 1.13 -0.40 30.14
C ALA A 353 1.49 -1.83 29.72
N ASN A 354 2.62 -2.36 30.20
CA ASN A 354 3.02 -3.76 30.00
C ASN A 354 2.17 -4.71 30.87
N THR A 355 0.95 -5.01 30.40
CA THR A 355 -0.03 -5.85 31.11
C THR A 355 -0.36 -7.12 30.33
N PRO A 356 -0.89 -8.19 30.96
CA PRO A 356 -1.36 -9.37 30.23
C PRO A 356 -2.42 -9.02 29.17
N ILE A 357 -3.30 -8.05 29.44
CA ILE A 357 -4.31 -7.56 28.48
C ILE A 357 -3.63 -6.90 27.27
N HIS A 358 -2.60 -6.08 27.49
CA HIS A 358 -1.81 -5.50 26.39
C HIS A 358 -1.22 -6.58 25.50
N TRP A 359 -0.50 -7.54 26.08
CA TRP A 359 0.17 -8.60 25.33
C TRP A 359 -0.81 -9.55 24.65
N GLY A 360 -1.88 -9.96 25.34
CA GLY A 360 -2.93 -10.81 24.77
C GLY A 360 -3.62 -10.13 23.59
N THR A 361 -3.97 -8.85 23.71
CA THR A 361 -4.60 -8.09 22.61
C THR A 361 -3.64 -7.91 21.45
N TRP A 362 -2.37 -7.55 21.71
CA TRP A 362 -1.35 -7.34 20.67
C TRP A 362 -1.06 -8.62 19.87
N LEU A 363 -0.78 -9.72 20.58
CA LEU A 363 -0.50 -11.01 19.95
C LEU A 363 -1.76 -11.57 19.28
N GLY A 364 -2.92 -11.42 19.88
CA GLY A 364 -4.21 -11.81 19.29
C GLY A 364 -4.49 -11.09 17.97
N CYS A 365 -4.29 -9.77 17.92
CA CYS A 365 -4.39 -9.00 16.67
C CYS A 365 -3.36 -9.49 15.64
N THR A 366 -2.11 -9.69 16.04
CA THR A 366 -1.04 -10.10 15.12
C THR A 366 -1.29 -11.47 14.52
N VAL A 367 -1.59 -12.47 15.36
CA VAL A 367 -1.87 -13.85 14.94
C VAL A 367 -3.17 -13.94 14.15
N GLY A 368 -4.22 -13.25 14.57
CA GLY A 368 -5.49 -13.23 13.84
C GLY A 368 -5.34 -12.66 12.43
N MET A 369 -4.60 -11.57 12.28
CA MET A 369 -4.35 -10.95 10.96
C MET A 369 -3.45 -11.83 10.08
N ALA A 370 -2.46 -12.49 10.67
CA ALA A 370 -1.62 -13.45 9.95
C ALA A 370 -2.41 -14.69 9.49
N ALA A 371 -3.34 -15.19 10.30
CA ALA A 371 -4.20 -16.32 9.94
C ALA A 371 -5.12 -15.98 8.76
N ILE A 372 -5.73 -14.79 8.75
CA ILE A 372 -6.55 -14.34 7.61
C ILE A 372 -5.68 -14.20 6.36
N ALA A 373 -4.48 -13.60 6.48
CA ALA A 373 -3.56 -13.46 5.36
C ALA A 373 -3.11 -14.83 4.80
N PHE A 374 -2.91 -15.83 5.65
CA PHE A 374 -2.61 -17.21 5.24
C PHE A 374 -3.75 -17.83 4.43
N ILE A 375 -4.99 -17.69 4.91
CA ILE A 375 -6.17 -18.19 4.18
C ILE A 375 -6.24 -17.55 2.79
N LEU A 376 -6.05 -16.23 2.70
CA LEU A 376 -6.05 -15.51 1.42
C LEU A 376 -4.89 -15.95 0.50
N ALA A 377 -3.70 -16.17 1.05
CA ALA A 377 -2.54 -16.62 0.29
C ALA A 377 -2.76 -18.02 -0.31
N CYS A 378 -3.46 -18.90 0.40
CA CYS A 378 -3.80 -20.24 -0.06
C CYS A 378 -5.05 -20.27 -0.96
N ALA A 379 -5.95 -19.29 -0.84
CA ALA A 379 -7.17 -19.19 -1.63
C ALA A 379 -6.96 -18.53 -2.99
N ILE A 380 -5.93 -17.68 -3.16
CA ILE A 380 -5.57 -17.08 -4.45
C ILE A 380 -4.04 -17.20 -4.58
N PRO A 381 -3.51 -18.40 -4.92
CA PRO A 381 -2.07 -18.66 -4.90
C PRO A 381 -1.31 -18.03 -6.09
N ILE A 382 -1.89 -17.01 -6.74
CA ILE A 382 -1.25 -16.24 -7.82
C ILE A 382 -0.88 -14.86 -7.29
N PHE A 383 0.43 -14.62 -7.19
CA PHE A 383 1.00 -13.41 -6.59
C PHE A 383 0.47 -12.11 -7.23
N THR A 384 0.43 -12.04 -8.56
CA THR A 384 -0.06 -10.89 -9.32
C THR A 384 -1.55 -10.63 -9.11
N TYR A 385 -2.39 -11.68 -9.03
CA TYR A 385 -3.83 -11.53 -8.83
C TYR A 385 -4.18 -11.04 -7.42
N VAL A 386 -3.45 -11.50 -6.40
CA VAL A 386 -3.60 -10.95 -5.03
C VAL A 386 -3.26 -9.47 -4.98
N LEU A 387 -2.19 -9.06 -5.66
CA LEU A 387 -1.79 -7.66 -5.74
C LEU A 387 -2.79 -6.81 -6.53
N ALA A 388 -3.28 -7.31 -7.67
CA ALA A 388 -4.32 -6.62 -8.43
C ALA A 388 -5.64 -6.50 -7.65
N LEU A 389 -5.99 -7.54 -6.87
CA LEU A 389 -7.19 -7.54 -6.03
C LEU A 389 -7.09 -6.44 -4.97
N VAL A 390 -6.01 -6.40 -4.19
CA VAL A 390 -5.85 -5.37 -3.15
C VAL A 390 -5.67 -3.98 -3.77
N GLY A 391 -5.00 -3.90 -4.93
CA GLY A 391 -4.87 -2.70 -5.75
C GLY A 391 -6.22 -2.09 -6.09
N SER A 392 -7.10 -2.87 -6.72
CA SER A 392 -8.42 -2.41 -7.13
C SER A 392 -9.37 -2.25 -5.94
N LEU A 393 -9.60 -3.30 -5.16
CA LEU A 393 -10.65 -3.35 -4.14
C LEU A 393 -10.41 -2.35 -3.00
N CYS A 394 -9.16 -2.17 -2.58
CA CYS A 394 -8.85 -1.42 -1.37
C CYS A 394 -7.95 -0.20 -1.60
N PHE A 395 -6.86 -0.35 -2.35
CA PHE A 395 -5.96 0.78 -2.59
C PHE A 395 -6.56 1.83 -3.53
N ALA A 396 -7.38 1.47 -4.52
CA ALA A 396 -7.99 2.46 -5.40
C ALA A 396 -8.87 3.47 -4.63
N PRO A 397 -9.81 3.04 -3.75
CA PRO A 397 -10.53 4.00 -2.93
C PRO A 397 -9.63 4.73 -1.92
N LEU A 398 -8.63 4.06 -1.32
CA LEU A 398 -7.78 4.68 -0.27
C LEU A 398 -6.68 5.61 -0.79
N ALA A 399 -6.14 5.38 -1.98
CA ALA A 399 -4.98 6.09 -2.52
C ALA A 399 -5.33 6.96 -3.74
N ILE A 400 -6.51 6.79 -4.35
CA ILE A 400 -7.01 7.65 -5.42
C ILE A 400 -8.22 8.47 -4.95
N SER A 401 -9.32 7.80 -4.60
CA SER A 401 -10.56 8.52 -4.27
C SER A 401 -10.44 9.32 -2.97
N PHE A 402 -9.85 8.72 -1.94
CA PHE A 402 -9.76 9.37 -0.64
C PHE A 402 -8.87 10.62 -0.66
N PRO A 403 -7.66 10.64 -1.25
CA PRO A 403 -6.92 11.90 -1.42
C PRO A 403 -7.69 12.94 -2.24
N GLY A 404 -8.39 12.54 -3.31
CA GLY A 404 -9.26 13.45 -4.08
C GLY A 404 -10.35 14.10 -3.21
N TRP A 405 -11.01 13.29 -2.36
CA TRP A 405 -12.00 13.74 -1.39
C TRP A 405 -11.42 14.71 -0.35
N LEU A 406 -10.28 14.37 0.26
CA LEU A 406 -9.61 15.20 1.25
C LEU A 406 -9.20 16.57 0.67
N TRP A 407 -8.74 16.57 -0.58
CA TRP A 407 -8.41 17.82 -1.25
C TRP A 407 -9.64 18.69 -1.47
N ILE A 408 -10.74 18.12 -1.98
CA ILE A 408 -12.01 18.83 -2.18
C ILE A 408 -12.53 19.41 -0.87
N TYR A 409 -12.51 18.61 0.21
CA TYR A 409 -12.94 19.07 1.53
C TYR A 409 -12.16 20.30 2.00
N SER A 410 -10.83 20.27 1.86
CA SER A 410 -9.96 21.39 2.28
C SER A 410 -9.99 22.60 1.31
N HIS A 411 -10.45 22.41 0.07
CA HIS A 411 -10.45 23.43 -0.99
C HIS A 411 -11.85 23.70 -1.54
N GLY A 412 -12.91 23.56 -0.73
CA GLY A 412 -14.30 23.79 -1.18
C GLY A 412 -14.53 25.19 -1.79
N HIS A 413 -13.77 26.19 -1.36
CA HIS A 413 -13.80 27.55 -1.90
C HIS A 413 -13.27 27.68 -3.35
N TYR A 414 -12.72 26.61 -3.95
CA TYR A 414 -12.37 26.55 -5.38
C TYR A 414 -13.60 26.30 -6.26
N TRP A 415 -14.78 26.12 -5.66
CA TRP A 415 -16.07 26.00 -6.31
C TRP A 415 -16.91 27.27 -6.07
N GLY A 416 -17.34 27.96 -7.15
CA GLY A 416 -18.14 29.18 -7.05
C GLY A 416 -18.17 30.02 -8.33
N ALA A 417 -19.17 30.90 -8.45
CA ALA A 417 -19.43 31.71 -9.65
C ALA A 417 -18.29 32.71 -10.00
N GLU A 418 -17.57 33.20 -8.99
CA GLU A 418 -16.50 34.20 -9.12
C GLU A 418 -15.09 33.57 -9.20
N VAL A 419 -14.99 32.24 -9.19
CA VAL A 419 -13.70 31.53 -9.19
C VAL A 419 -13.13 31.40 -10.62
N GLY A 420 -11.88 31.81 -10.82
CA GLY A 420 -11.19 31.71 -12.11
C GLY A 420 -11.05 30.27 -12.64
N TRP A 421 -10.99 30.13 -13.97
CA TRP A 421 -10.98 28.84 -14.70
C TRP A 421 -9.98 27.82 -14.16
N THR A 422 -8.75 28.24 -13.86
CA THR A 422 -7.68 27.35 -13.37
C THR A 422 -8.06 26.66 -12.06
N ARG A 423 -8.68 27.37 -11.11
CA ARG A 423 -9.09 26.78 -9.83
C ARG A 423 -10.24 25.79 -10.00
N ARG A 424 -11.19 26.10 -10.89
CA ARG A 424 -12.28 25.18 -11.27
C ARG A 424 -11.74 23.91 -11.94
N LEU A 425 -10.75 24.04 -12.82
CA LEU A 425 -10.07 22.90 -13.45
C LEU A 425 -9.43 22.00 -12.39
N VAL A 426 -8.66 22.57 -11.46
CA VAL A 426 -8.01 21.80 -10.37
C VAL A 426 -9.06 21.10 -9.52
N TYR A 427 -10.17 21.77 -9.16
CA TYR A 427 -11.28 21.13 -8.44
C TYR A 427 -11.87 19.96 -9.25
N GLY A 428 -12.14 20.17 -10.54
CA GLY A 428 -12.64 19.12 -11.44
C GLY A 428 -11.69 17.93 -11.57
N LEU A 429 -10.37 18.14 -11.56
CA LEU A 429 -9.39 17.06 -11.57
C LEU A 429 -9.44 16.19 -10.30
N HIS A 430 -9.73 16.78 -9.13
CA HIS A 430 -9.90 16.02 -7.89
C HIS A 430 -11.23 15.26 -7.85
N VAL A 431 -12.28 15.80 -8.46
CA VAL A 431 -13.53 15.06 -8.69
C VAL A 431 -13.26 13.87 -9.63
N LEU A 432 -12.47 14.08 -10.68
CA LEU A 432 -12.03 13.01 -11.59
C LEU A 432 -11.19 11.95 -10.86
N MET A 433 -10.33 12.33 -9.90
CA MET A 433 -9.63 11.35 -9.06
C MET A 433 -10.59 10.45 -8.30
N ILE A 434 -11.67 11.01 -7.72
CA ILE A 434 -12.71 10.21 -7.05
C ILE A 434 -13.32 9.22 -8.04
N GLY A 435 -13.75 9.71 -9.21
CA GLY A 435 -14.31 8.86 -10.27
C GLY A 435 -13.35 7.77 -10.77
N LEU A 436 -12.07 8.10 -10.95
CA LEU A 436 -11.02 7.16 -11.36
C LEU A 436 -10.80 6.07 -10.30
N GLY A 437 -10.79 6.42 -9.02
CA GLY A 437 -10.66 5.43 -7.94
C GLY A 437 -11.88 4.51 -7.85
N VAL A 438 -13.09 5.03 -8.05
CA VAL A 438 -14.32 4.21 -8.14
C VAL A 438 -14.28 3.30 -9.38
N PHE A 439 -13.85 3.81 -10.54
CA PHE A 439 -13.67 3.03 -11.75
C PHE A 439 -12.66 1.90 -11.55
N MET A 440 -11.50 2.19 -10.94
CA MET A 440 -10.48 1.19 -10.64
C MET A 440 -10.96 0.17 -9.61
N MET A 441 -11.76 0.59 -8.62
CA MET A 441 -12.38 -0.32 -7.66
C MET A 441 -13.33 -1.29 -8.36
N VAL A 442 -14.32 -0.79 -9.09
CA VAL A 442 -15.35 -1.63 -9.73
C VAL A 442 -14.76 -2.41 -10.90
N GLY A 443 -14.17 -1.72 -11.87
CA GLY A 443 -13.63 -2.32 -13.09
C GLY A 443 -12.42 -3.20 -12.82
N GLY A 444 -11.52 -2.76 -11.94
CA GLY A 444 -10.35 -3.55 -11.54
C GLY A 444 -10.74 -4.80 -10.77
N THR A 445 -11.63 -4.70 -9.77
CA THR A 445 -12.08 -5.89 -9.03
C THR A 445 -12.82 -6.86 -9.94
N TYR A 446 -13.67 -6.36 -10.86
CA TYR A 446 -14.29 -7.19 -11.89
C TYR A 446 -13.24 -7.93 -12.74
N GLY A 447 -12.25 -7.20 -13.28
CA GLY A 447 -11.21 -7.80 -14.11
C GLY A 447 -10.42 -8.87 -13.37
N VAL A 448 -10.08 -8.61 -12.11
CA VAL A 448 -9.34 -9.57 -11.27
C VAL A 448 -10.17 -10.81 -10.96
N ILE A 449 -11.46 -10.66 -10.65
CA ILE A 449 -12.36 -11.80 -10.43
C ILE A 449 -12.44 -12.66 -11.69
N VAL A 450 -12.62 -12.05 -12.87
CA VAL A 450 -12.66 -12.78 -14.15
C VAL A 450 -11.35 -13.54 -14.39
N GLN A 451 -10.19 -12.91 -14.16
CA GLN A 451 -8.89 -13.56 -14.34
C GLN A 451 -8.68 -14.72 -13.35
N ILE A 452 -9.08 -14.56 -12.08
CA ILE A 452 -9.04 -15.63 -11.09
C ILE A 452 -9.94 -16.80 -11.52
N MET A 453 -11.18 -16.52 -11.91
CA MET A 453 -12.10 -17.57 -12.38
C MET A 453 -11.54 -18.31 -13.60
N GLN A 454 -10.94 -17.59 -14.54
CA GLN A 454 -10.29 -18.18 -15.71
C GLN A 454 -9.14 -19.10 -15.31
N ALA A 455 -8.25 -18.67 -14.42
CA ALA A 455 -7.12 -19.46 -13.95
C ALA A 455 -7.55 -20.75 -13.22
N TYR A 456 -8.66 -20.72 -12.46
CA TYR A 456 -9.26 -21.92 -11.88
C TYR A 456 -9.88 -22.83 -12.95
N SER A 457 -10.61 -22.27 -13.91
CA SER A 457 -11.30 -23.05 -14.94
C SER A 457 -10.35 -23.70 -15.96
N SER A 458 -9.20 -23.07 -16.22
CA SER A 458 -8.18 -23.57 -17.15
C SER A 458 -7.26 -24.62 -16.53
N GLY A 459 -7.30 -24.80 -15.21
CA GLY A 459 -6.35 -25.64 -14.48
C GLY A 459 -4.99 -25.00 -14.27
N GLU A 460 -4.83 -23.69 -14.49
CA GLU A 460 -3.62 -22.96 -14.07
C GLU A 460 -3.47 -22.95 -12.54
N VAL A 461 -4.60 -22.93 -11.83
CA VAL A 461 -4.68 -23.16 -10.38
C VAL A 461 -5.46 -24.43 -10.11
N ASP A 462 -4.77 -25.48 -9.64
CA ASP A 462 -5.37 -26.78 -9.35
C ASP A 462 -6.49 -26.73 -8.30
N GLY A 463 -6.44 -25.76 -7.38
CA GLY A 463 -7.41 -25.66 -6.28
C GLY A 463 -7.01 -24.65 -5.21
N VAL A 464 -7.92 -24.40 -4.27
CA VAL A 464 -7.58 -23.70 -3.01
C VAL A 464 -6.74 -24.61 -2.13
N PHE A 465 -5.77 -24.03 -1.41
CA PHE A 465 -4.80 -24.82 -0.63
C PHE A 465 -4.08 -25.87 -1.51
N SER A 466 -3.70 -25.47 -2.74
CA SER A 466 -2.97 -26.33 -3.66
C SER A 466 -1.53 -26.59 -3.20
N CYS A 467 -1.05 -27.80 -3.45
CA CYS A 467 0.35 -28.17 -3.29
C CYS A 467 1.23 -27.73 -4.45
N ALA A 468 0.70 -27.19 -5.55
CA ALA A 468 1.46 -26.80 -6.73
C ALA A 468 2.62 -25.84 -6.40
N ASP A 469 3.73 -25.99 -7.12
CA ASP A 469 4.90 -25.13 -6.96
C ASP A 469 4.64 -23.72 -7.47
N ASN A 470 4.70 -22.73 -6.57
CA ASN A 470 4.52 -21.31 -6.90
C ASN A 470 5.85 -20.58 -7.22
N SER A 471 6.94 -21.31 -7.40
CA SER A 471 8.28 -20.79 -7.73
C SER A 471 8.78 -21.18 -9.13
N GLY A 472 8.05 -22.05 -9.83
CA GLY A 472 8.40 -22.59 -11.15
C GLY A 472 9.72 -23.36 -11.16
N SER A 473 10.00 -24.14 -10.11
CA SER A 473 11.20 -24.97 -9.92
C SER A 473 11.04 -26.40 -10.42
N VAL A 474 9.82 -26.91 -10.43
CA VAL A 474 9.45 -28.23 -10.94
C VAL A 474 8.43 -28.14 -12.05
#